data_AF-A0A2A4HXT6-F1
#
_entry.id   AF-A0A2A4HXT6-F1
#
_cell.length_a   1.000
_cell.length_b   1.000
_cell.length_c   1.000
_cell.angle_alpha   90.00
_cell.angle_beta   90.00
_cell.angle_gamma   90.00
#
_symmetry.space_group_name_H-M   'P 1'
#
loop_
_entity.id
_entity.type
_entity.pdbx_description
1 polymer ?
#
loop_
_entity_poly.entity_id
_entity_poly.type
_entity_poly.pdbx_seq_one_letter_code
_entity_poly.pdbx_strand_id
1 'polypeptide(L)'
;MQYERAYFERGFIAAYAWAATKLPSSALSDAVIDHAWDHRDEGIDEEDKLPIEPGRGGWRCFHCNEHFTSVHRARLHFGRDETSEPACIIKTGAEGSLLKALREAEEAADDAIQAMHAESTDAAKAYHAQRCRHTQALTAAEELGYERGLADGRALSAPPVSKTQGVEREAIEAECAALLAAYLRKEIGRLMQQAEHWATNGKPLAVHHRLMKADDYFQILVLMERDPAKGWKLPFDEIRESLKRPAIYEPGAYPPNADLYRYRDPAFVVAALHPTDQEAIRRDALEEAARVADAWAEPFDSDATKPIELAARKIATAIRALMAGHKDPAAL
;
A
#
# COMPACT_ATOMS: atom_id res chain seq x y z
N MET A 1 -31.43 3.57 9.66
CA MET A 1 -32.11 2.83 8.58
C MET A 1 -32.74 3.70 7.47
N GLN A 2 -33.59 4.70 7.71
CA GLN A 2 -34.14 5.53 6.61
C GLN A 2 -33.10 6.48 5.97
N TYR A 3 -32.16 7.02 6.76
CA TYR A 3 -31.05 7.85 6.26
C TYR A 3 -30.01 7.06 5.46
N GLU A 4 -29.74 5.81 5.85
CA GLU A 4 -28.80 4.93 5.14
C GLU A 4 -29.35 4.51 3.77
N ARG A 5 -30.68 4.39 3.64
CA ARG A 5 -31.36 4.13 2.38
C ARG A 5 -31.25 5.32 1.42
N ALA A 6 -31.42 6.55 1.91
CA ALA A 6 -31.24 7.76 1.10
C ALA A 6 -29.77 7.94 0.64
N TYR A 7 -28.80 7.59 1.49
CA TYR A 7 -27.38 7.63 1.13
C TYR A 7 -27.02 6.57 0.08
N PHE A 8 -27.58 5.37 0.23
CA PHE A 8 -27.39 4.28 -0.73
C PHE A 8 -28.05 4.59 -2.08
N GLU A 9 -29.26 5.13 -2.09
CA GLU A 9 -29.99 5.50 -3.32
C GLU A 9 -29.27 6.64 -4.07
N ARG A 10 -28.71 7.63 -3.36
CA ARG A 10 -27.92 8.72 -3.99
C ARG A 10 -26.56 8.25 -4.52
N GLY A 11 -25.86 7.41 -3.77
CA GLY A 11 -24.61 6.77 -4.23
C GLY A 11 -24.84 5.85 -5.43
N PHE A 12 -25.99 5.16 -5.48
CA PHE A 12 -26.39 4.31 -6.58
C PHE A 12 -26.72 5.11 -7.85
N ILE A 13 -27.39 6.26 -7.74
CA ILE A 13 -27.66 7.15 -8.89
C ILE A 13 -26.36 7.71 -9.48
N ALA A 14 -25.40 8.10 -8.63
CA ALA A 14 -24.08 8.56 -9.09
C ALA A 14 -23.29 7.44 -9.81
N ALA A 15 -23.31 6.21 -9.26
CA ALA A 15 -22.70 5.04 -9.89
C ALA A 15 -23.41 4.62 -11.19
N TYR A 16 -24.73 4.78 -11.26
CA TYR A 16 -25.52 4.52 -12.46
C TYR A 16 -25.24 5.56 -13.57
N ALA A 17 -25.12 6.85 -13.22
CA ALA A 17 -24.70 7.90 -14.14
C ALA A 17 -23.26 7.66 -14.67
N TRP A 18 -22.36 7.17 -13.81
CA TRP A 18 -21.02 6.71 -14.20
C TRP A 18 -21.08 5.52 -15.17
N ALA A 19 -21.90 4.50 -14.88
CA ALA A 19 -22.05 3.33 -15.73
C ALA A 19 -22.75 3.63 -17.07
N ALA A 20 -23.67 4.59 -17.10
CA ALA A 20 -24.45 4.96 -18.29
C ALA A 20 -23.67 5.80 -19.30
N THR A 21 -22.65 6.55 -18.87
CA THR A 21 -21.94 7.51 -19.74
C THR A 21 -20.73 6.92 -20.47
N LYS A 22 -20.22 5.74 -20.09
CA LYS A 22 -19.09 5.03 -20.74
C LYS A 22 -17.83 5.89 -20.99
N LEU A 23 -17.63 6.97 -20.23
CA LEU A 23 -16.45 7.83 -20.40
C LEU A 23 -15.27 7.33 -19.53
N PRO A 24 -14.02 7.47 -20.01
CA PRO A 24 -12.83 7.11 -19.24
C PRO A 24 -12.63 8.07 -18.05
N SER A 25 -12.10 7.57 -16.94
CA SER A 25 -11.92 8.33 -15.69
C SER A 25 -11.09 9.60 -15.83
N SER A 26 -10.23 9.69 -16.86
CA SER A 26 -9.42 10.86 -17.19
C SER A 26 -10.20 12.03 -17.80
N ALA A 27 -11.49 11.85 -18.12
CA ALA A 27 -12.36 12.89 -18.69
C ALA A 27 -13.20 13.64 -17.64
N LEU A 28 -13.12 13.27 -16.36
CA LEU A 28 -13.68 14.04 -15.25
C LEU A 28 -12.68 15.15 -14.91
N SER A 29 -12.81 16.30 -15.57
CA SER A 29 -12.13 17.52 -15.12
C SER A 29 -12.81 18.07 -13.86
N ASP A 30 -12.08 18.89 -13.09
CA ASP A 30 -12.64 19.64 -11.96
C ASP A 30 -13.90 20.41 -12.34
N ALA A 31 -14.02 20.84 -13.61
CA ALA A 31 -15.22 21.50 -14.13
C ALA A 31 -16.48 20.61 -14.15
N VAL A 32 -16.36 19.28 -14.25
CA VAL A 32 -17.53 18.37 -14.17
C VAL A 32 -17.97 18.17 -12.71
N ILE A 33 -17.00 18.20 -11.78
CA ILE A 33 -17.27 18.16 -10.34
C ILE A 33 -17.87 19.50 -9.90
N ASP A 34 -17.27 20.63 -10.29
CA ASP A 34 -17.77 21.98 -10.01
C ASP A 34 -19.16 22.20 -10.62
N HIS A 35 -19.42 21.72 -11.84
CA HIS A 35 -20.76 21.77 -12.44
C HIS A 35 -21.77 20.94 -11.65
N ALA A 36 -21.39 19.76 -11.12
CA ALA A 36 -22.26 18.96 -10.26
C ALA A 36 -22.48 19.58 -8.87
N TRP A 37 -21.53 20.39 -8.37
CA TRP A 37 -21.66 21.15 -7.13
C TRP A 37 -22.50 22.43 -7.33
N ASP A 38 -22.29 23.17 -8.41
CA ASP A 38 -23.09 24.33 -8.79
C ASP A 38 -24.55 23.96 -9.08
N HIS A 39 -24.80 22.73 -9.53
CA HIS A 39 -26.13 22.21 -9.84
C HIS A 39 -26.68 21.28 -8.75
N ARG A 40 -26.03 21.21 -7.59
CA ARG A 40 -26.50 20.46 -6.41
C ARG A 40 -27.86 20.97 -5.91
N ASP A 41 -28.14 22.26 -6.13
CA ASP A 41 -29.40 22.91 -5.77
C ASP A 41 -30.40 22.95 -6.95
N GLU A 42 -30.01 22.49 -8.14
CA GLU A 42 -30.91 22.30 -9.29
C GLU A 42 -31.72 21.02 -9.10
N GLY A 43 -32.81 21.14 -8.37
CA GLY A 43 -33.63 20.02 -7.90
C GLY A 43 -34.32 20.31 -6.58
N ILE A 44 -34.00 21.44 -5.93
CA ILE A 44 -34.94 22.10 -5.03
C ILE A 44 -36.06 22.63 -5.92
N ASP A 45 -37.21 21.99 -5.80
CA ASP A 45 -38.49 22.36 -6.39
C ASP A 45 -38.66 23.87 -6.29
N GLU A 46 -39.24 24.53 -7.29
CA GLU A 46 -39.57 25.96 -7.19
C GLU A 46 -40.49 26.26 -5.98
N GLU A 47 -41.13 25.22 -5.42
CA GLU A 47 -41.95 25.21 -4.21
C GLU A 47 -41.14 25.13 -2.88
N ASP A 48 -39.89 24.65 -2.90
CA ASP A 48 -39.00 24.60 -1.72
C ASP A 48 -38.08 25.84 -1.61
N LYS A 49 -38.07 26.70 -2.63
CA LYS A 49 -37.71 28.11 -2.43
C LYS A 49 -38.84 28.71 -1.62
N LEU A 50 -38.62 28.96 -0.33
CA LEU A 50 -39.55 29.75 0.49
C LEU A 50 -40.04 30.94 -0.37
N PRO A 51 -41.36 31.08 -0.61
CA PRO A 51 -41.88 32.14 -1.44
C PRO A 51 -41.59 33.46 -0.72
N ILE A 52 -40.47 34.10 -1.07
CA ILE A 52 -40.26 35.50 -0.77
C ILE A 52 -41.20 36.21 -1.72
N GLU A 53 -42.44 36.44 -1.28
CA GLU A 53 -43.38 37.23 -2.06
C GLU A 53 -42.66 38.51 -2.52
N PRO A 54 -42.66 38.83 -3.83
CA PRO A 54 -41.87 39.94 -4.40
C PRO A 54 -42.34 41.34 -3.97
N GLY A 55 -42.97 41.48 -2.80
CA GLY A 55 -43.46 42.72 -2.21
C GLY A 55 -43.00 43.01 -0.77
N ARG A 56 -42.15 42.20 -0.12
CA ARG A 56 -41.64 42.51 1.23
C ARG A 56 -40.13 42.76 1.20
N GLY A 57 -39.79 44.04 1.37
CA GLY A 57 -38.46 44.63 1.21
C GLY A 57 -37.34 43.81 1.85
N GLY A 58 -36.18 43.87 1.20
CA GLY A 58 -34.98 43.17 1.62
C GLY A 58 -34.56 43.42 3.07
N TRP A 59 -33.49 42.76 3.48
CA TRP A 59 -33.05 42.77 4.86
C TRP A 59 -32.59 44.17 5.28
N ARG A 60 -33.05 44.66 6.42
CA ARG A 60 -32.62 45.95 6.98
C ARG A 60 -31.90 45.71 8.30
N CYS A 61 -30.67 46.18 8.41
CA CYS A 61 -29.93 46.07 9.68
C CYS A 61 -30.47 47.07 10.69
N PHE A 62 -30.78 46.63 11.91
CA PHE A 62 -31.29 47.50 12.97
C PHE A 62 -30.23 48.50 13.48
N HIS A 63 -28.94 48.15 13.42
CA HIS A 63 -27.87 48.97 13.98
C HIS A 63 -27.41 50.10 13.06
N CYS A 64 -27.22 49.83 11.77
CA CYS A 64 -26.78 50.85 10.80
C CYS A 64 -27.87 51.30 9.82
N ASN A 65 -29.05 50.68 9.87
CA ASN A 65 -30.19 50.96 8.99
C ASN A 65 -29.92 50.70 7.48
N GLU A 66 -28.82 50.00 7.15
CA GLU A 66 -28.50 49.60 5.77
C GLU A 66 -29.52 48.57 5.27
N HIS A 67 -29.95 48.72 4.01
CA HIS A 67 -30.95 47.87 3.36
C HIS A 67 -30.29 47.03 2.27
N PHE A 68 -30.34 45.71 2.44
CA PHE A 68 -29.74 44.71 1.56
C PHE A 68 -30.81 44.10 0.67
N THR A 69 -30.64 44.22 -0.64
CA THR A 69 -31.52 43.58 -1.64
C THR A 69 -31.01 42.22 -2.11
N SER A 70 -29.78 41.86 -1.73
CA SER A 70 -29.11 40.60 -2.09
C SER A 70 -28.86 39.78 -0.86
N VAL A 71 -29.20 38.48 -0.93
CA VAL A 71 -28.93 37.48 0.11
C VAL A 71 -27.44 37.43 0.45
N HIS A 72 -26.56 37.49 -0.55
CA HIS A 72 -25.12 37.45 -0.32
C HIS A 72 -24.63 38.65 0.51
N ARG A 73 -25.10 39.87 0.19
CA ARG A 73 -24.74 41.08 0.95
C ARG A 73 -25.34 41.06 2.36
N ALA A 74 -26.56 40.54 2.51
CA ALA A 74 -27.17 40.34 3.83
C ALA A 74 -26.37 39.32 4.65
N ARG A 75 -25.97 38.17 4.09
CA ARG A 75 -25.16 37.15 4.78
C ARG A 75 -23.78 37.67 5.18
N LEU A 76 -23.11 38.43 4.32
CA LEU A 76 -21.84 39.09 4.70
C LEU A 76 -22.03 40.07 5.88
N HIS A 77 -23.17 40.77 5.92
CA HIS A 77 -23.45 41.72 6.98
C HIS A 77 -23.86 41.05 8.28
N PHE A 78 -24.86 40.16 8.28
CA PHE A 78 -25.40 39.55 9.49
C PHE A 78 -24.57 38.36 9.98
N GLY A 79 -23.80 37.70 9.11
CA GLY A 79 -23.14 36.43 9.40
C GLY A 79 -24.01 35.24 9.00
N ARG A 80 -23.61 34.05 9.45
CA ARG A 80 -24.26 32.78 9.08
C ARG A 80 -25.56 32.54 9.83
N ASP A 81 -25.60 32.91 11.11
CA ASP A 81 -26.71 32.68 12.02
C ASP A 81 -26.97 33.90 12.91
N GLU A 82 -28.01 33.82 13.73
CA GLU A 82 -28.43 34.89 14.65
C GLU A 82 -27.45 35.18 15.79
N THR A 83 -26.46 34.30 16.02
CA THR A 83 -25.42 34.50 17.04
C THR A 83 -24.21 35.26 16.51
N SER A 84 -24.11 35.38 15.19
CA SER A 84 -23.02 36.10 14.53
C SER A 84 -23.10 37.59 14.80
N GLU A 85 -21.96 38.20 15.13
CA GLU A 85 -21.90 39.65 15.32
C GLU A 85 -22.05 40.36 13.97
N PRO A 86 -22.99 41.32 13.81
CA PRO A 86 -23.21 41.96 12.53
C PRO A 86 -22.04 42.89 12.17
N ALA A 87 -21.75 42.97 10.89
CA ALA A 87 -20.61 43.67 10.33
C ALA A 87 -20.57 45.15 10.68
N CYS A 88 -21.71 45.82 10.88
CA CYS A 88 -21.74 47.21 11.32
C CYS A 88 -21.22 47.42 12.75
N ILE A 89 -21.25 46.40 13.60
CA ILE A 89 -20.69 46.45 14.96
C ILE A 89 -19.19 46.13 14.90
N ILE A 90 -18.81 45.10 14.13
CA ILE A 90 -17.40 44.74 13.89
C ILE A 90 -16.64 45.89 13.18
N LYS A 91 -17.28 46.54 12.19
CA LYS A 91 -16.71 47.63 11.37
C LYS A 91 -16.77 49.00 12.04
N THR A 92 -16.25 49.11 13.25
CA THR A 92 -15.79 50.42 13.73
C THR A 92 -14.42 50.74 13.12
N GLY A 93 -14.30 50.74 11.77
CA GLY A 93 -13.09 51.14 11.02
C GLY A 93 -12.51 50.16 9.97
N ALA A 94 -13.10 48.98 9.74
CA ALA A 94 -12.52 47.98 8.82
C ALA A 94 -13.05 48.05 7.37
N GLU A 95 -12.14 47.94 6.40
CA GLU A 95 -12.42 47.87 4.95
C GLU A 95 -13.26 46.62 4.60
N GLY A 96 -14.08 46.70 3.54
CA GLY A 96 -14.98 45.61 3.14
C GLY A 96 -14.29 44.29 2.78
N SER A 97 -13.03 44.35 2.34
CA SER A 97 -12.18 43.19 2.04
C SER A 97 -11.85 42.38 3.31
N LEU A 98 -11.56 43.06 4.42
CA LEU A 98 -11.23 42.41 5.69
C LEU A 98 -12.44 41.66 6.26
N LEU A 99 -13.64 42.23 6.13
CA LEU A 99 -14.87 41.55 6.56
C LEU A 99 -15.12 40.27 5.74
N LYS A 100 -14.87 40.31 4.43
CA LYS A 100 -15.02 39.12 3.58
C LYS A 100 -14.06 38.02 4.03
N ALA A 101 -12.78 38.34 4.22
CA ALA A 101 -11.78 37.40 4.72
C ALA A 101 -12.14 36.84 6.11
N LEU A 102 -12.72 37.67 6.99
CA LEU A 102 -13.20 37.21 8.30
C LEU A 102 -14.33 36.18 8.14
N ARG A 103 -15.33 36.44 7.29
CA ARG A 103 -16.44 35.50 7.06
C ARG A 103 -15.97 34.19 6.41
N GLU A 104 -15.04 34.26 5.46
CA GLU A 104 -14.41 33.08 4.86
C GLU A 104 -13.65 32.27 5.92
N ALA A 105 -12.97 32.93 6.87
CA ALA A 105 -12.27 32.27 7.96
C ALA A 105 -13.22 31.64 8.98
N GLU A 106 -14.34 32.28 9.31
CA GLU A 106 -15.39 31.72 10.17
C GLU A 106 -15.99 30.45 9.54
N GLU A 107 -16.33 30.49 8.26
CA GLU A 107 -16.87 29.34 7.53
C GLU A 107 -15.88 28.16 7.50
N ALA A 108 -14.60 28.44 7.21
CA ALA A 108 -13.54 27.43 7.26
C ALA A 108 -13.33 26.84 8.67
N ALA A 109 -13.46 27.66 9.72
CA ALA A 109 -13.34 27.20 11.10
C ALA A 109 -14.51 26.29 11.50
N ASP A 110 -15.74 26.66 11.12
CA ASP A 110 -16.94 25.84 11.34
C ASP A 110 -16.82 24.49 10.63
N ASP A 111 -16.39 24.50 9.37
CA ASP A 111 -16.22 23.27 8.58
C ASP A 111 -15.16 22.36 9.22
N ALA A 112 -14.07 22.93 9.73
CA ALA A 112 -13.06 22.17 10.48
C ALA A 112 -13.63 21.59 11.79
N ILE A 113 -14.44 22.37 12.53
CA ILE A 113 -15.10 21.92 13.76
C ILE A 113 -16.07 20.78 13.46
N GLN A 114 -16.90 20.92 12.42
CA GLN A 114 -17.81 19.85 11.99
C GLN A 114 -17.03 18.60 11.54
N ALA A 115 -15.94 18.76 10.80
CA ALA A 115 -15.09 17.64 10.40
C ALA A 115 -14.46 16.92 11.60
N MET A 116 -14.07 17.66 12.65
CA MET A 116 -13.57 17.08 13.90
C MET A 116 -14.69 16.34 14.66
N HIS A 117 -15.90 16.90 14.71
CA HIS A 117 -17.05 16.30 15.41
C HIS A 117 -17.73 15.17 14.66
N ALA A 118 -17.61 15.11 13.34
CA ALA A 118 -18.18 14.03 12.53
C ALA A 118 -17.53 12.67 12.80
N GLU A 119 -16.50 12.61 13.66
CA GLU A 119 -15.69 11.41 13.96
C GLU A 119 -15.17 10.72 12.67
N SER A 120 -15.17 11.45 11.56
CA SER A 120 -14.87 10.95 10.22
C SER A 120 -13.43 11.21 9.82
N THR A 121 -12.63 11.78 10.73
CA THR A 121 -11.20 11.91 10.54
C THR A 121 -10.57 10.54 10.45
N ASP A 122 -9.53 10.40 9.62
CA ASP A 122 -8.85 9.10 9.48
C ASP A 122 -8.22 8.64 10.79
N ALA A 123 -7.82 9.58 11.65
CA ALA A 123 -7.37 9.31 13.01
C ALA A 123 -8.48 8.68 13.88
N ALA A 124 -9.69 9.25 13.86
CA ALA A 124 -10.84 8.68 14.59
C ALA A 124 -11.18 7.29 14.06
N LYS A 125 -11.27 7.11 12.72
CA LYS A 125 -11.51 5.79 12.11
C LYS A 125 -10.47 4.75 12.53
N ALA A 126 -9.18 5.13 12.50
CA ALA A 126 -8.10 4.26 12.92
C ALA A 126 -8.19 3.87 14.40
N TYR A 127 -8.50 4.84 15.27
CA TYR A 127 -8.72 4.62 16.70
C TYR A 127 -9.89 3.64 16.95
N HIS A 128 -11.04 3.86 16.31
CA HIS A 128 -12.20 2.97 16.42
C HIS A 128 -11.90 1.56 15.90
N ALA A 129 -11.21 1.44 14.75
CA ALA A 129 -10.79 0.15 14.21
C ALA A 129 -9.84 -0.59 15.16
N GLN A 130 -8.90 0.12 15.80
CA GLN A 130 -8.02 -0.46 16.81
C GLN A 130 -8.80 -0.93 18.03
N ARG A 131 -9.72 -0.11 18.53
CA ARG A 131 -10.57 -0.45 19.68
C ARG A 131 -11.44 -1.67 19.41
N CYS A 132 -12.07 -1.76 18.22
CA CYS A 132 -12.84 -2.94 17.82
C CYS A 132 -11.99 -4.20 17.77
N ARG A 133 -10.79 -4.14 17.16
CA ARG A 133 -9.85 -5.27 17.12
C ARG A 133 -9.43 -5.71 18.53
N HIS A 134 -9.19 -4.76 19.43
CA HIS A 134 -8.83 -5.07 20.80
C HIS A 134 -9.97 -5.76 21.56
N THR A 135 -11.20 -5.25 21.44
CA THR A 135 -12.38 -5.90 22.05
C THR A 135 -12.59 -7.31 21.51
N GLN A 136 -12.48 -7.51 20.20
CA GLN A 136 -12.57 -8.85 19.59
C GLN A 136 -11.50 -9.80 20.13
N ALA A 137 -10.26 -9.32 20.30
CA ALA A 137 -9.18 -10.12 20.86
C ALA A 137 -9.43 -10.51 22.33
N LEU A 138 -10.00 -9.60 23.13
CA LEU A 138 -10.40 -9.90 24.51
C LEU A 138 -11.50 -10.97 24.55
N THR A 139 -12.55 -10.82 23.74
CA THR A 139 -13.64 -11.80 23.66
C THR A 139 -13.12 -13.18 23.26
N ALA A 140 -12.26 -13.27 22.25
CA ALA A 140 -11.67 -14.54 21.83
C ALA A 140 -10.81 -15.19 22.92
N ALA A 141 -10.08 -14.39 23.70
CA ALA A 141 -9.29 -14.90 24.82
C ALA A 141 -10.18 -15.40 25.98
N GLU A 142 -11.27 -14.70 26.27
CA GLU A 142 -12.28 -15.11 27.26
C GLU A 142 -12.96 -16.43 26.85
N GLU A 143 -13.36 -16.56 25.58
CA GLU A 143 -13.96 -17.78 25.02
C GLU A 143 -13.00 -18.97 25.11
N LEU A 144 -11.73 -18.78 24.72
CA LEU A 144 -10.71 -19.84 24.84
C LEU A 144 -10.50 -20.27 26.29
N GLY A 145 -10.48 -19.30 27.22
CA GLY A 145 -10.38 -19.58 28.65
C GLY A 145 -11.59 -20.35 29.18
N TYR A 146 -12.80 -19.98 28.74
CA TYR A 146 -14.04 -20.66 29.09
C TYR A 146 -14.07 -22.11 28.56
N GLU A 147 -13.68 -22.33 27.31
CA GLU A 147 -13.58 -23.67 26.72
C GLU A 147 -12.58 -24.57 27.47
N ARG A 148 -11.40 -24.02 27.82
CA ARG A 148 -10.44 -24.73 28.66
C ARG A 148 -11.03 -25.10 30.02
N GLY A 149 -11.71 -24.16 30.69
CA GLY A 149 -12.37 -24.41 31.96
C GLY A 149 -13.46 -25.50 31.87
N LEU A 150 -14.24 -25.52 30.79
CA LEU A 150 -15.22 -26.58 30.53
C LEU A 150 -14.54 -27.94 30.30
N ALA A 151 -13.42 -27.97 29.57
CA ALA A 151 -12.66 -29.20 29.34
C ALA A 151 -12.10 -29.76 30.65
N ASP A 152 -11.50 -28.91 31.49
CA ASP A 152 -10.96 -29.28 32.80
C ASP A 152 -12.08 -29.78 33.72
N GLY A 153 -13.23 -29.10 33.73
CA GLY A 153 -14.41 -29.53 34.49
C GLY A 153 -14.94 -30.90 34.05
N ARG A 154 -14.99 -31.16 32.73
CA ARG A 154 -15.35 -32.49 32.20
C ARG A 154 -14.32 -33.56 32.58
N ALA A 155 -13.03 -33.23 32.53
CA ALA A 155 -11.96 -34.16 32.89
C ALA A 155 -12.02 -34.55 34.38
N LEU A 156 -12.34 -33.60 35.26
CA LEU A 156 -12.55 -33.87 36.69
C LEU A 156 -13.81 -34.70 36.96
N SER A 157 -14.85 -34.54 36.13
CA SER A 157 -16.10 -35.31 36.26
C SER A 157 -16.04 -36.69 35.59
N ALA A 158 -15.06 -36.95 34.73
CA ALA A 158 -14.95 -38.23 34.04
C ALA A 158 -14.48 -39.32 35.01
N PRO A 159 -15.09 -40.53 34.98
CA PRO A 159 -14.59 -41.65 35.76
C PRO A 159 -13.14 -41.96 35.34
N PRO A 160 -12.26 -42.40 36.27
CA PRO A 160 -10.87 -42.66 35.97
C PRO A 160 -10.77 -43.71 34.85
N VAL A 161 -10.27 -43.28 33.70
CA VAL A 161 -10.08 -44.15 32.53
C VAL A 161 -9.06 -45.22 32.91
N SER A 162 -9.46 -46.50 32.77
CA SER A 162 -8.54 -47.62 32.98
C SER A 162 -7.31 -47.42 32.11
N LYS A 163 -6.11 -47.57 32.68
CA LYS A 163 -4.82 -47.43 32.00
C LYS A 163 -4.70 -48.45 30.87
N THR A 164 -5.25 -48.14 29.71
CA THR A 164 -5.13 -48.97 28.52
C THR A 164 -4.10 -48.31 27.59
N GLN A 165 -2.94 -48.96 27.53
CA GLN A 165 -1.95 -48.95 26.45
C GLN A 165 -1.17 -47.64 26.20
N GLY A 166 0.01 -47.55 26.82
CA GLY A 166 1.10 -46.63 26.47
C GLY A 166 1.80 -47.02 25.17
N VAL A 167 1.03 -47.25 24.11
CA VAL A 167 1.55 -47.23 22.75
C VAL A 167 1.05 -45.92 22.11
N GLU A 168 1.93 -45.33 21.29
CA GLU A 168 1.65 -44.38 20.22
C GLU A 168 1.77 -42.87 20.50
N ARG A 169 2.14 -42.34 21.67
CA ARG A 169 2.41 -40.88 21.75
C ARG A 169 3.56 -40.45 20.82
N GLU A 170 4.68 -41.17 20.90
CA GLU A 170 5.85 -40.91 20.04
C GLU A 170 5.55 -41.17 18.57
N ALA A 171 4.72 -42.18 18.26
CA ALA A 171 4.33 -42.49 16.89
C ALA A 171 3.37 -41.44 16.31
N ILE A 172 2.42 -40.94 17.10
CA ILE A 172 1.53 -39.83 16.72
C ILE A 172 2.36 -38.55 16.51
N GLU A 173 3.31 -38.25 17.41
CA GLU A 173 4.21 -37.10 17.26
C GLU A 173 5.06 -37.22 15.98
N ALA A 174 5.58 -38.42 15.66
CA ALA A 174 6.33 -38.68 14.44
C ALA A 174 5.47 -38.56 13.17
N GLU A 175 4.24 -39.08 13.19
CA GLU A 175 3.30 -38.96 12.07
C GLU A 175 2.90 -37.50 11.83
N CYS A 176 2.61 -36.75 12.90
CA CYS A 176 2.31 -35.32 12.81
C CYS A 176 3.49 -34.52 12.23
N ALA A 177 4.72 -34.81 12.68
CA ALA A 177 5.93 -34.18 12.15
C ALA A 177 6.10 -34.46 10.65
N ALA A 178 5.87 -35.71 10.22
CA ALA A 178 5.96 -36.12 8.81
C ALA A 178 4.92 -35.40 7.94
N LEU A 179 3.67 -35.30 8.39
CA LEU A 179 2.60 -34.58 7.68
C LEU A 179 2.89 -33.08 7.56
N LEU A 180 3.36 -32.47 8.65
CA LEU A 180 3.69 -31.04 8.67
C LEU A 180 4.90 -30.73 7.77
N ALA A 181 5.92 -31.60 7.77
CA ALA A 181 7.05 -31.49 6.84
C ALA A 181 6.62 -31.62 5.37
N ALA A 182 5.75 -32.58 5.05
CA ALA A 182 5.21 -32.75 3.70
C ALA A 182 4.43 -31.50 3.22
N TYR A 183 3.63 -30.91 4.12
CA TYR A 183 2.93 -29.65 3.84
C TYR A 183 3.89 -28.49 3.58
N LEU A 184 4.90 -28.29 4.43
CA LEU A 184 5.87 -27.20 4.29
C LEU A 184 6.65 -27.30 2.98
N ARG A 185 7.08 -28.50 2.57
CA ARG A 185 7.74 -28.69 1.25
C ARG A 185 6.87 -28.26 0.08
N LYS A 186 5.58 -28.64 0.11
CA LYS A 186 4.62 -28.26 -0.93
C LYS A 186 4.46 -26.73 -1.00
N GLU A 187 4.38 -26.08 0.15
CA GLU A 187 4.19 -24.63 0.22
C GLU A 187 5.47 -23.86 -0.19
N ILE A 188 6.65 -24.33 0.19
CA ILE A 188 7.94 -23.81 -0.31
C ILE A 188 7.96 -23.86 -1.84
N GLY A 189 7.65 -25.00 -2.44
CA GLY A 189 7.60 -25.14 -3.90
C GLY A 189 6.63 -24.14 -4.56
N ARG A 190 5.45 -23.92 -3.95
CA ARG A 190 4.46 -22.95 -4.43
C ARG A 190 4.98 -21.51 -4.34
N LEU A 191 5.63 -21.14 -3.23
CA LEU A 191 6.21 -19.80 -3.05
C LEU A 191 7.31 -19.53 -4.08
N MET A 192 8.08 -20.56 -4.45
CA MET A 192 9.17 -20.44 -5.43
C MET A 192 8.64 -20.26 -6.85
N GLN A 193 7.62 -21.02 -7.23
CA GLN A 193 6.90 -20.79 -8.47
C GLN A 193 6.30 -19.37 -8.55
N GLN A 194 5.75 -18.86 -7.44
CA GLN A 194 5.25 -17.49 -7.36
C GLN A 194 6.39 -16.47 -7.50
N ALA A 195 7.55 -16.71 -6.89
CA ALA A 195 8.70 -15.83 -6.99
C ALA A 195 9.19 -15.69 -8.44
N GLU A 196 9.26 -16.79 -9.19
CA GLU A 196 9.60 -16.78 -10.62
C GLU A 196 8.60 -16.00 -11.46
N HIS A 197 7.31 -16.22 -11.22
CA HIS A 197 6.25 -15.47 -11.87
C HIS A 197 6.41 -13.97 -11.62
N TRP A 198 6.67 -13.54 -10.39
CA TRP A 198 6.82 -12.11 -10.10
C TRP A 198 8.14 -11.53 -10.60
N ALA A 199 9.21 -12.32 -10.68
CA ALA A 199 10.49 -11.89 -11.22
C ALA A 199 10.36 -11.57 -12.72
N THR A 200 9.68 -12.44 -13.48
CA THR A 200 9.42 -12.22 -14.92
C THR A 200 8.51 -11.02 -15.18
N ASN A 201 7.69 -10.62 -14.20
CA ASN A 201 6.79 -9.46 -14.29
C ASN A 201 7.37 -8.17 -13.69
N GLY A 202 8.67 -8.12 -13.37
CA GLY A 202 9.31 -6.91 -12.84
C GLY A 202 8.76 -6.46 -11.49
N LYS A 203 8.38 -7.40 -10.62
CA LYS A 203 7.85 -7.12 -9.27
C LYS A 203 8.84 -7.56 -8.19
N PRO A 204 10.00 -6.89 -8.05
CA PRO A 204 11.11 -7.33 -7.20
C PRO A 204 10.74 -7.51 -5.72
N LEU A 205 9.88 -6.62 -5.18
CA LEU A 205 9.42 -6.71 -3.79
C LEU A 205 8.55 -7.96 -3.54
N ALA A 206 7.73 -8.33 -4.53
CA ALA A 206 6.94 -9.55 -4.44
C ALA A 206 7.83 -10.80 -4.48
N VAL A 207 8.90 -10.80 -5.29
CA VAL A 207 9.91 -11.87 -5.31
C VAL A 207 10.58 -12.01 -3.96
N HIS A 208 11.07 -10.90 -3.39
CA HIS A 208 11.72 -10.85 -2.08
C HIS A 208 10.84 -11.46 -0.99
N HIS A 209 9.58 -11.01 -0.89
CA HIS A 209 8.67 -11.50 0.14
C HIS A 209 8.38 -13.01 0.02
N ARG A 210 8.30 -13.55 -1.20
CA ARG A 210 8.09 -14.99 -1.42
C ARG A 210 9.34 -15.80 -1.08
N LEU A 211 10.53 -15.29 -1.36
CA LEU A 211 11.80 -15.91 -1.00
C LEU A 211 11.99 -15.96 0.51
N MET A 212 11.81 -14.83 1.20
CA MET A 212 11.95 -14.78 2.66
C MET A 212 10.99 -15.75 3.35
N LYS A 213 9.74 -15.81 2.91
CA LYS A 213 8.75 -16.75 3.45
C LYS A 213 9.11 -18.22 3.18
N ALA A 214 9.67 -18.51 2.01
CA ALA A 214 10.12 -19.86 1.67
C ALA A 214 11.33 -20.27 2.53
N ASP A 215 12.25 -19.34 2.79
CA ASP A 215 13.40 -19.55 3.68
C ASP A 215 12.96 -19.80 5.13
N ASP A 216 11.98 -19.04 5.64
CA ASP A 216 11.43 -19.26 6.99
C ASP A 216 10.84 -20.68 7.12
N TYR A 217 10.06 -21.11 6.13
CA TYR A 217 9.49 -22.46 6.11
C TYR A 217 10.57 -23.53 5.98
N PHE A 218 11.64 -23.26 5.23
CA PHE A 218 12.77 -24.16 5.12
C PHE A 218 13.52 -24.29 6.45
N GLN A 219 13.71 -23.20 7.20
CA GLN A 219 14.33 -23.27 8.52
C GLN A 219 13.51 -24.13 9.49
N ILE A 220 12.17 -23.98 9.49
CA ILE A 220 11.28 -24.83 10.30
C ILE A 220 11.42 -26.30 9.87
N LEU A 221 11.42 -26.56 8.57
CA LEU A 221 11.58 -27.91 8.03
C LEU A 221 12.91 -28.54 8.45
N VAL A 222 14.01 -27.78 8.35
CA VAL A 222 15.34 -28.23 8.81
C VAL A 222 15.33 -28.53 10.30
N LEU A 223 14.66 -27.72 11.13
CA LEU A 223 14.54 -27.99 12.56
C LEU A 223 13.73 -29.26 12.87
N MET A 224 12.70 -29.54 12.08
CA MET A 224 11.87 -30.73 12.25
C MET A 224 12.53 -32.01 11.73
N GLU A 225 13.29 -31.91 10.64
CA GLU A 225 13.95 -33.05 9.99
C GLU A 225 15.33 -33.34 10.55
N ARG A 226 15.70 -32.70 11.68
CA ARG A 226 16.94 -33.03 12.36
C ARG A 226 16.89 -34.46 12.89
N ASP A 227 17.48 -35.38 12.14
CA ASP A 227 17.77 -36.72 12.64
C ASP A 227 18.86 -36.61 13.73
N PRO A 228 18.54 -36.91 15.00
CA PRO A 228 19.51 -36.81 16.08
C PRO A 228 20.66 -37.82 15.95
N ALA A 229 20.55 -38.84 15.10
CA ALA A 229 21.53 -39.91 14.98
C ALA A 229 22.58 -39.70 13.88
N LYS A 230 22.41 -38.75 12.94
CA LYS A 230 23.04 -38.91 11.61
C LYS A 230 24.14 -37.94 11.14
N GLY A 231 24.50 -36.87 11.84
CA GLY A 231 25.67 -36.05 11.40
C GLY A 231 25.63 -35.55 9.92
N TRP A 232 24.45 -35.47 9.32
CA TRP A 232 23.98 -34.70 8.16
C TRP A 232 24.75 -34.69 6.81
N LYS A 233 24.02 -35.05 5.74
CA LYS A 233 24.14 -34.46 4.39
C LYS A 233 22.75 -34.02 3.87
N LEU A 234 22.74 -33.07 2.92
CA LEU A 234 21.61 -32.21 2.51
C LEU A 234 20.41 -32.94 1.86
N PRO A 235 19.18 -32.37 1.91
CA PRO A 235 17.92 -33.14 1.87
C PRO A 235 17.21 -33.21 0.51
N PHE A 236 17.80 -32.68 -0.58
CA PHE A 236 17.07 -32.57 -1.85
C PHE A 236 17.21 -33.76 -2.80
N ASP A 237 18.11 -34.70 -2.50
CA ASP A 237 18.39 -35.83 -3.40
C ASP A 237 17.30 -36.93 -3.30
N GLU A 238 16.85 -37.25 -2.08
CA GLU A 238 15.85 -38.30 -1.83
C GLU A 238 14.42 -37.89 -2.23
N ILE A 239 14.11 -36.59 -2.18
CA ILE A 239 12.81 -36.03 -2.57
C ILE A 239 12.64 -36.10 -4.10
N ARG A 240 13.73 -35.97 -4.86
CA ARG A 240 13.71 -36.09 -6.33
C ARG A 240 13.47 -37.51 -6.79
N GLU A 241 14.03 -38.50 -6.09
CA GLU A 241 13.89 -39.92 -6.44
C GLU A 241 12.49 -40.48 -6.10
N SER A 242 11.90 -40.05 -4.99
CA SER A 242 10.61 -40.60 -4.50
C SER A 242 9.38 -40.12 -5.29
N LEU A 243 9.42 -38.94 -5.92
CA LEU A 243 8.24 -38.35 -6.54
C LEU A 243 7.87 -38.90 -7.92
N LYS A 244 8.78 -39.63 -8.61
CA LYS A 244 8.58 -40.20 -9.98
C LYS A 244 7.82 -39.30 -10.96
N ARG A 245 7.86 -37.98 -10.78
CA ARG A 245 7.22 -37.02 -11.68
C ARG A 245 8.18 -36.76 -12.83
N PRO A 246 7.71 -36.71 -14.08
CA PRO A 246 8.53 -36.15 -15.15
C PRO A 246 8.90 -34.74 -14.71
N ALA A 247 10.20 -34.47 -14.67
CA ALA A 247 10.69 -33.18 -14.24
C ALA A 247 10.12 -32.13 -15.20
N ILE A 248 9.45 -31.10 -14.66
CA ILE A 248 8.93 -30.00 -15.48
C ILE A 248 10.11 -29.28 -16.18
N TYR A 249 11.29 -29.33 -15.57
CA TYR A 249 12.59 -28.92 -16.11
C TYR A 249 13.67 -29.93 -15.74
N GLU A 250 14.72 -30.02 -16.55
CA GLU A 250 15.82 -30.97 -16.36
C GLU A 250 16.48 -30.86 -14.96
N PRO A 251 16.85 -32.00 -14.36
CA PRO A 251 17.80 -32.11 -13.25
C PRO A 251 18.97 -31.12 -13.24
N GLY A 252 18.90 -30.08 -12.40
CA GLY A 252 19.95 -29.04 -12.28
C GLY A 252 19.40 -27.62 -12.38
N ALA A 253 18.15 -27.44 -12.79
CA ALA A 253 17.47 -26.16 -12.86
C ALA A 253 16.75 -25.78 -11.55
N TYR A 254 17.38 -25.99 -10.39
CA TYR A 254 16.89 -25.41 -9.14
C TYR A 254 18.02 -24.69 -8.38
N PRO A 255 17.89 -23.38 -8.12
CA PRO A 255 16.74 -22.55 -8.49
C PRO A 255 16.64 -22.36 -10.02
N PRO A 256 15.43 -22.18 -10.57
CA PRO A 256 15.22 -22.08 -12.02
C PRO A 256 15.80 -20.80 -12.63
N ASN A 257 16.17 -19.84 -11.78
CA ASN A 257 16.95 -18.68 -12.15
C ASN A 257 18.03 -18.44 -11.09
N ALA A 258 19.30 -18.45 -11.52
CA ALA A 258 20.45 -18.23 -10.64
C ALA A 258 20.41 -16.86 -9.94
N ASP A 259 19.74 -15.86 -10.54
CA ASP A 259 19.62 -14.52 -9.99
C ASP A 259 18.55 -14.39 -8.88
N LEU A 260 17.68 -15.39 -8.67
CA LEU A 260 16.64 -15.31 -7.62
C LEU A 260 17.25 -15.10 -6.23
N TYR A 261 18.43 -15.66 -5.96
CA TYR A 261 19.12 -15.45 -4.68
C TYR A 261 19.44 -13.98 -4.40
N ARG A 262 19.61 -13.15 -5.43
CA ARG A 262 19.95 -11.72 -5.28
C ARG A 262 18.80 -10.94 -4.67
N TYR A 263 17.56 -11.38 -4.87
CA TYR A 263 16.37 -10.81 -4.25
C TYR A 263 16.30 -11.06 -2.74
N ARG A 264 17.21 -11.83 -2.13
CA ARG A 264 17.34 -11.91 -0.68
C ARG A 264 17.96 -10.65 -0.08
N ASP A 265 18.77 -9.94 -0.85
CA ASP A 265 19.40 -8.69 -0.43
C ASP A 265 18.41 -7.52 -0.59
N PRO A 266 17.99 -6.84 0.50
CA PRO A 266 17.12 -5.69 0.42
C PRO A 266 17.70 -4.56 -0.43
N ALA A 267 19.02 -4.37 -0.46
CA ALA A 267 19.66 -3.33 -1.26
C ALA A 267 19.45 -3.56 -2.76
N PHE A 268 19.57 -4.81 -3.21
CA PHE A 268 19.26 -5.20 -4.58
C PHE A 268 17.78 -4.97 -4.91
N VAL A 269 16.86 -5.30 -3.99
CA VAL A 269 15.40 -5.11 -4.19
C VAL A 269 15.04 -3.63 -4.31
N VAL A 270 15.62 -2.77 -3.47
CA VAL A 270 15.43 -1.31 -3.54
C VAL A 270 15.96 -0.79 -4.87
N ALA A 271 17.18 -1.17 -5.27
CA ALA A 271 17.73 -0.80 -6.57
C ALA A 271 16.84 -1.28 -7.73
N ALA A 272 16.23 -2.46 -7.62
CA ALA A 272 15.32 -2.98 -8.64
C ALA A 272 13.93 -2.30 -8.69
N LEU A 273 13.51 -1.60 -7.63
CA LEU A 273 12.23 -0.88 -7.58
C LEU A 273 12.26 0.49 -8.25
N HIS A 274 13.44 1.08 -8.37
CA HIS A 274 13.63 2.41 -8.93
C HIS A 274 14.35 2.32 -10.28
N PRO A 275 13.64 2.10 -11.39
CA PRO A 275 14.27 1.95 -12.71
C PRO A 275 15.06 3.21 -13.14
N THR A 276 14.64 4.40 -12.71
CA THR A 276 15.41 5.65 -12.86
C THR A 276 16.71 5.63 -12.06
N ASP A 277 16.72 5.00 -10.88
CA ASP A 277 17.94 4.82 -10.10
C ASP A 277 18.80 3.72 -10.70
N GLN A 278 18.24 2.71 -11.38
CA GLN A 278 19.03 1.74 -12.12
C GLN A 278 19.75 2.36 -13.32
N GLU A 279 19.09 3.25 -14.07
CA GLU A 279 19.75 4.01 -15.12
C GLU A 279 20.79 4.98 -14.57
N ALA A 280 20.51 5.65 -13.44
CA ALA A 280 21.47 6.51 -12.76
C ALA A 280 22.68 5.72 -12.23
N ILE A 281 22.47 4.63 -11.49
CA ILE A 281 23.53 3.74 -10.98
C ILE A 281 24.33 3.14 -12.14
N ARG A 282 23.68 2.73 -13.23
CA ARG A 282 24.36 2.21 -14.42
C ARG A 282 25.19 3.30 -15.09
N ARG A 283 24.67 4.53 -15.20
CA ARG A 283 25.41 5.67 -15.72
C ARG A 283 26.61 5.99 -14.84
N ASP A 284 26.43 6.09 -13.53
CA ASP A 284 27.49 6.39 -12.57
C ASP A 284 28.59 5.31 -12.57
N ALA A 285 28.22 4.03 -12.68
CA ALA A 285 29.17 2.92 -12.81
C ALA A 285 29.95 2.96 -14.15
N LEU A 286 29.30 3.36 -15.24
CA LEU A 286 29.96 3.56 -16.53
C LEU A 286 30.90 4.78 -16.51
N GLU A 287 30.50 5.86 -15.82
CA GLU A 287 31.34 7.05 -15.62
C GLU A 287 32.60 6.71 -14.83
N GLU A 288 32.49 5.95 -13.74
CA GLU A 288 33.64 5.54 -12.94
C GLU A 288 34.55 4.58 -13.72
N ALA A 289 33.99 3.62 -14.45
CA ALA A 289 34.77 2.73 -15.30
C ALA A 289 35.52 3.50 -16.41
N ALA A 290 34.90 4.54 -16.98
CA ALA A 290 35.56 5.42 -17.94
C ALA A 290 36.72 6.19 -17.30
N ARG A 291 36.54 6.76 -16.10
CA ARG A 291 37.62 7.46 -15.36
C ARG A 291 38.80 6.54 -15.06
N VAL A 292 38.54 5.31 -14.60
CA VAL A 292 39.60 4.33 -14.33
C VAL A 292 40.33 3.97 -15.63
N ALA A 293 39.61 3.76 -16.72
CA ALA A 293 40.21 3.47 -18.02
C ALA A 293 41.05 4.64 -18.56
N ASP A 294 40.61 5.88 -18.35
CA ASP A 294 41.37 7.09 -18.70
C ASP A 294 42.64 7.23 -17.85
N ALA A 295 42.56 6.97 -16.55
CA ALA A 295 43.72 6.97 -15.66
C ALA A 295 44.77 5.92 -16.05
N TRP A 296 44.32 4.78 -16.60
CA TRP A 296 45.20 3.73 -17.13
C TRP A 296 45.73 4.03 -18.53
N ALA A 297 45.18 5.04 -19.21
CA ALA A 297 45.61 5.49 -20.53
C ALA A 297 46.63 6.65 -20.48
N GLU A 298 46.98 7.12 -19.28
CA GLU A 298 48.08 8.04 -19.07
C GLU A 298 49.41 7.38 -19.50
N PRO A 299 50.27 8.12 -20.21
CA PRO A 299 51.49 7.56 -20.77
C PRO A 299 52.44 7.12 -19.66
N PHE A 300 52.73 5.83 -19.59
CA PHE A 300 53.84 5.30 -18.83
C PHE A 300 55.11 5.45 -19.67
N ASP A 301 56.22 5.82 -19.03
CA ASP A 301 57.51 6.17 -19.69
C ASP A 301 58.26 4.93 -20.25
N SER A 302 57.53 3.88 -20.61
CA SER A 302 58.04 2.54 -20.94
C SER A 302 57.38 2.00 -22.20
N ASP A 303 58.19 1.74 -23.24
CA ASP A 303 57.73 1.15 -24.50
C ASP A 303 56.99 -0.19 -24.33
N ALA A 304 57.24 -0.91 -23.23
CA ALA A 304 56.58 -2.18 -22.93
C ALA A 304 55.09 -2.03 -22.53
N THR A 305 54.65 -0.83 -22.16
CA THR A 305 53.29 -0.57 -21.66
C THR A 305 52.32 -0.05 -22.74
N LYS A 306 52.82 0.33 -23.91
CA LYS A 306 52.03 0.83 -25.06
C LYS A 306 50.84 -0.06 -25.47
N PRO A 307 50.93 -1.41 -25.46
CA PRO A 307 49.78 -2.26 -25.78
C PRO A 307 48.66 -2.18 -24.74
N ILE A 308 49.01 -1.98 -23.47
CA ILE A 308 48.06 -1.87 -22.35
C ILE A 308 47.35 -0.52 -22.41
N GLU A 309 48.08 0.57 -22.67
CA GLU A 309 47.50 1.91 -22.88
C GLU A 309 46.51 1.92 -24.05
N LEU A 310 46.86 1.26 -25.17
CA LEU A 310 45.97 1.16 -26.33
C LEU A 310 44.70 0.36 -26.01
N ALA A 311 44.80 -0.70 -25.21
CA ALA A 311 43.65 -1.48 -24.75
C ALA A 311 42.75 -0.66 -23.80
N ALA A 312 43.35 0.07 -22.85
CA ALA A 312 42.62 0.95 -21.93
C ALA A 312 41.84 2.05 -22.68
N ARG A 313 42.46 2.68 -23.70
CA ARG A 313 41.78 3.67 -24.55
C ARG A 313 40.61 3.08 -25.32
N LYS A 314 40.75 1.87 -25.88
CA LYS A 314 39.65 1.18 -26.57
C LYS A 314 38.50 0.87 -25.63
N ILE A 315 38.79 0.43 -24.41
CA ILE A 315 37.79 0.17 -23.37
C ILE A 315 37.07 1.47 -22.99
N ALA A 316 37.80 2.57 -22.76
CA ALA A 316 37.22 3.88 -22.45
C ALA A 316 36.29 4.37 -23.57
N THR A 317 36.71 4.25 -24.83
CA THR A 317 35.89 4.62 -26.00
C THR A 317 34.62 3.77 -26.10
N ALA A 318 34.72 2.45 -25.90
CA ALA A 318 33.57 1.55 -25.93
C ALA A 318 32.56 1.86 -24.80
N ILE A 319 33.05 2.18 -23.60
CA ILE A 319 32.20 2.59 -22.46
C ILE A 319 31.46 3.89 -22.78
N ARG A 320 32.15 4.91 -23.32
CA ARG A 320 31.51 6.18 -23.72
C ARG A 320 30.48 5.99 -24.84
N ALA A 321 30.75 5.11 -25.81
CA ALA A 321 29.80 4.78 -26.86
C ALA A 321 28.52 4.12 -26.30
N LEU A 322 28.66 3.22 -25.31
CA LEU A 322 27.51 2.64 -24.60
C LEU A 322 26.70 3.71 -23.85
N MET A 323 27.37 4.68 -23.21
CA MET A 323 26.69 5.80 -22.54
C MET A 323 25.91 6.69 -23.51
N ALA A 324 26.39 6.86 -24.75
CA ALA A 324 25.70 7.60 -25.80
C ALA A 324 24.55 6.82 -26.48
N GLY A 325 24.26 5.59 -26.03
CA GLY A 325 23.16 4.77 -26.53
C GLY A 325 23.48 3.96 -27.79
N HIS A 326 24.76 3.80 -28.17
CA HIS A 326 25.13 2.92 -29.28
C HIS A 326 24.93 1.45 -28.90
N LYS A 327 24.20 0.71 -29.74
CA LYS A 327 23.87 -0.71 -29.51
C LYS A 327 25.05 -1.66 -29.76
N ASP A 328 26.05 -1.22 -30.52
CA ASP A 328 27.25 -1.99 -30.84
C ASP A 328 28.51 -1.10 -30.78
N PRO A 329 29.15 -0.98 -29.59
CA PRO A 329 30.32 -0.14 -29.41
C PRO A 329 31.60 -0.76 -30.02
N ALA A 330 31.58 -2.03 -30.43
CA ALA A 330 32.76 -2.69 -31.01
C ALA A 330 32.99 -2.30 -32.48
N ALA A 331 32.00 -1.65 -33.11
CA ALA A 331 32.07 -1.15 -34.47
C ALA A 331 32.72 0.25 -34.61
N LEU A 332 33.08 0.90 -33.49
CA LEU A 332 33.69 2.24 -33.41
C LEU A 332 35.18 2.18 -33.04
#